data_AF-A4HSK8-F1
#
_entry.id   AF-A4HSK8-F1
#
_cell.length_a   1.000
_cell.length_b   1.000
_cell.length_c   1.000
_cell.angle_alpha   90.00
_cell.angle_beta   90.00
_cell.angle_gamma   90.00
#
_symmetry.space_group_name_H-M   'P 1'
#
loop_
_entity.id
_entity.type
_entity.pdbx_description
1 polymer ?
#
loop_
_entity_poly.entity_id
_entity_poly.type
_entity_poly.pdbx_seq_one_letter_code
_entity_poly.pdbx_strand_id
1 'polypeptide(L)'
;MLRRSPVPRRYRTAWRELLHPLPVWARKQQWLKRDTVEMNEAILREPYYRIKTFAQPAAFVSPRVSESATHEPDTQQSSRYGVDRQLRGPRRAVSPERLQELRKQLQFVGSIGPKVPPAAGAGPAYQDEYGTRLRPRYPQSWDTVPPHQPSRSEI
;
A
#
# COMPACT_ATOMS: atom_id res chain seq x y z
N MET A 1 -61.73 -21.32 -3.96
CA MET A 1 -60.55 -20.62 -3.40
C MET A 1 -59.34 -21.55 -3.18
N LEU A 2 -58.83 -22.24 -4.21
CA LEU A 2 -57.80 -23.31 -4.06
C LEU A 2 -56.48 -23.06 -4.84
N ARG A 3 -56.20 -21.83 -5.29
CA ARG A 3 -55.14 -21.54 -6.27
C ARG A 3 -53.74 -21.22 -5.72
N ARG A 4 -53.46 -21.47 -4.44
CA ARG A 4 -52.13 -21.24 -3.85
C ARG A 4 -51.63 -22.42 -3.01
N SER A 5 -51.85 -23.64 -3.48
CA SER A 5 -51.15 -24.79 -2.90
C SER A 5 -49.63 -24.63 -3.13
N PRO A 6 -48.78 -24.69 -2.09
CA PRO A 6 -47.33 -24.60 -2.21
C PRO A 6 -46.69 -25.88 -2.79
N VAL A 7 -47.48 -26.93 -3.00
CA VAL A 7 -47.04 -28.24 -3.47
C VAL A 7 -46.24 -28.20 -4.78
N PRO A 8 -46.68 -27.55 -5.88
CA PRO A 8 -45.88 -27.47 -7.11
C PRO A 8 -44.55 -26.74 -6.92
N ARG A 9 -44.48 -25.76 -6.01
CA ARG A 9 -43.21 -25.09 -5.67
C ARG A 9 -42.26 -26.04 -4.93
N ARG A 10 -42.78 -26.87 -4.02
CA ARG A 10 -41.98 -27.88 -3.31
C ARG A 10 -41.40 -28.93 -4.25
N TYR A 11 -42.21 -29.47 -5.17
CA TYR A 11 -41.72 -30.42 -6.19
C TYR A 11 -40.61 -29.83 -7.05
N ARG A 12 -40.78 -28.58 -7.51
CA ARG A 12 -39.74 -27.90 -8.29
C ARG A 12 -38.45 -27.66 -7.49
N THR A 13 -38.55 -27.31 -6.21
CA THR A 13 -37.37 -27.15 -5.34
C THR A 13 -36.66 -28.48 -5.11
N ALA A 14 -37.38 -29.57 -4.82
CA ALA A 14 -36.78 -30.90 -4.68
C ALA A 14 -36.07 -31.34 -5.96
N TRP A 15 -36.65 -31.05 -7.13
CA TRP A 15 -36.01 -31.32 -8.42
C TRP A 15 -34.73 -30.50 -8.63
N ARG A 16 -34.67 -29.25 -8.16
CA ARG A 16 -33.45 -28.42 -8.18
C ARG A 16 -32.35 -28.97 -7.27
N GLU A 17 -32.71 -29.51 -6.10
CA GLU A 17 -31.74 -30.08 -5.17
C GLU A 17 -31.04 -31.33 -5.74
N LEU A 18 -31.67 -32.07 -6.66
CA LEU A 18 -31.05 -33.20 -7.35
C LEU A 18 -30.11 -32.77 -8.49
N LEU A 19 -30.20 -31.52 -8.94
CA LEU A 19 -29.54 -31.01 -10.15
C LEU A 19 -28.44 -29.99 -9.83
N HIS A 20 -27.57 -30.27 -8.84
CA HIS A 20 -26.39 -29.45 -8.60
C HIS A 20 -25.22 -29.88 -9.51
N PRO A 21 -24.67 -28.98 -10.34
CA PRO A 21 -23.60 -29.33 -11.28
C PRO A 21 -22.24 -29.57 -10.59
N LEU A 22 -22.08 -29.11 -9.36
CA LEU A 22 -20.82 -29.15 -8.60
C LEU A 22 -21.06 -29.70 -7.19
N PRO A 23 -20.08 -30.42 -6.63
CA PRO A 23 -20.11 -30.82 -5.23
C PRO A 23 -20.14 -29.59 -4.31
N VAL A 24 -20.61 -29.78 -3.07
CA VAL A 24 -20.80 -28.68 -2.10
C VAL A 24 -19.51 -27.87 -1.88
N TRP A 25 -18.36 -28.53 -1.77
CA TRP A 25 -17.08 -27.85 -1.55
C TRP A 25 -16.70 -26.95 -2.75
N ALA A 26 -16.94 -27.42 -3.98
CA ALA A 26 -16.65 -26.63 -5.19
C ALA A 26 -17.59 -25.42 -5.30
N ARG A 27 -18.86 -25.56 -4.90
CA ARG A 27 -19.79 -24.41 -4.78
C ARG A 27 -19.29 -23.38 -3.77
N LYS A 28 -18.80 -23.81 -2.60
CA LYS A 28 -18.18 -22.91 -1.60
C LYS A 28 -16.97 -22.17 -2.16
N GLN A 29 -16.11 -22.84 -2.95
CA GLN A 29 -14.99 -22.19 -3.63
C GLN A 29 -15.45 -21.15 -4.67
N GLN A 30 -16.52 -21.42 -5.42
CA GLN A 30 -17.10 -20.42 -6.31
C GLN A 30 -17.70 -19.23 -5.55
N TRP A 31 -18.23 -19.44 -4.35
CA TRP A 31 -18.69 -18.34 -3.49
C TRP A 31 -17.52 -17.51 -2.99
N LEU A 32 -16.44 -18.12 -2.49
CA LEU A 32 -15.22 -17.38 -2.13
C LEU A 32 -14.66 -16.59 -3.33
N LYS A 33 -14.64 -17.19 -4.53
CA LYS A 33 -14.27 -16.47 -5.76
C LYS A 33 -15.18 -15.27 -6.00
N ARG A 34 -16.50 -15.42 -5.89
CA ARG A 34 -17.45 -14.31 -6.02
C ARG A 34 -17.15 -13.23 -4.99
N ASP A 35 -16.93 -13.59 -3.73
CA ASP A 35 -16.64 -12.65 -2.66
C ASP A 35 -15.33 -11.89 -2.94
N THR A 36 -14.29 -12.57 -3.47
CA THR A 36 -13.05 -11.88 -3.92
C THR A 36 -13.28 -10.92 -5.09
N VAL A 37 -14.17 -11.25 -6.03
CA VAL A 37 -14.55 -10.35 -7.12
C VAL A 37 -15.29 -9.14 -6.58
N GLU A 38 -16.24 -9.34 -5.67
CA GLU A 38 -16.97 -8.25 -5.01
C GLU A 38 -16.03 -7.33 -4.22
N MET A 39 -15.02 -7.88 -3.54
CA MET A 39 -13.98 -7.11 -2.88
C MET A 39 -13.14 -6.29 -3.89
N ASN A 40 -12.73 -6.88 -5.00
CA ASN A 40 -11.96 -6.18 -6.03
C ASN A 40 -12.79 -5.07 -6.68
N GLU A 41 -14.06 -5.32 -6.97
CA GLU A 41 -14.97 -4.30 -7.49
C GLU A 41 -15.18 -3.17 -6.46
N ALA A 42 -15.26 -3.48 -5.17
CA ALA A 42 -15.37 -2.47 -4.12
C ALA A 42 -14.11 -1.58 -4.06
N ILE A 43 -12.92 -2.15 -4.23
CA ILE A 43 -11.66 -1.40 -4.33
C ILE A 43 -11.64 -0.51 -5.57
N LEU A 44 -12.09 -1.03 -6.73
CA LEU A 44 -12.12 -0.27 -7.98
C LEU A 44 -13.18 0.83 -7.99
N ARG A 45 -14.22 0.73 -7.16
CA ARG A 45 -15.22 1.79 -6.95
C ARG A 45 -14.70 2.95 -6.10
N GLU A 46 -13.54 2.82 -5.47
CA GLU A 46 -12.96 3.91 -4.69
C GLU A 46 -12.58 5.11 -5.56
N PRO A 47 -12.68 6.35 -5.04
CA PRO A 47 -12.31 7.54 -5.79
C PRO A 47 -10.81 7.60 -6.05
N TYR A 48 -10.43 8.18 -7.20
CA TYR A 48 -9.02 8.36 -7.60
C TYR A 48 -8.16 9.15 -6.60
N TYR A 49 -8.75 10.13 -5.90
CA TYR A 49 -8.06 10.93 -4.89
C TYR A 49 -9.00 11.31 -3.74
N ARG A 50 -8.41 11.77 -2.63
CA ARG A 50 -9.14 12.29 -1.47
C ARG A 50 -8.48 13.55 -0.95
N ILE A 51 -9.28 14.55 -0.61
CA ILE A 51 -8.82 15.81 -0.05
C ILE A 51 -8.36 15.55 1.40
N LYS A 52 -7.12 15.91 1.72
CA LYS A 52 -6.48 15.66 3.01
C LYS A 52 -6.13 16.99 3.67
N THR A 53 -6.25 17.06 5.00
CA THR A 53 -5.78 18.20 5.80
C THR A 53 -4.39 17.92 6.37
N PHE A 54 -3.61 18.97 6.67
CA PHE A 54 -2.27 18.82 7.25
C PHE A 54 -2.29 18.44 8.73
N ALA A 55 -3.29 18.90 9.49
CA ALA A 55 -3.38 18.67 10.92
C ALA A 55 -3.91 17.27 11.28
N GLN A 56 -4.84 16.70 10.49
CA GLN A 56 -5.48 15.43 10.84
C GLN A 56 -4.60 14.21 10.52
N PRO A 57 -4.64 13.16 11.35
CA PRO A 57 -4.04 11.88 11.03
C PRO A 57 -4.46 11.35 9.66
N ALA A 58 -3.58 10.61 8.98
CA ALA A 58 -3.87 10.06 7.66
C ALA A 58 -5.03 9.04 7.70
N ALA A 59 -5.22 8.35 8.83
CA ALA A 59 -6.30 7.38 9.04
C ALA A 59 -7.70 8.00 8.90
N PHE A 60 -7.87 9.30 9.16
CA PHE A 60 -9.19 9.95 9.10
C PHE A 60 -9.84 9.89 7.71
N VAL A 61 -9.02 9.86 6.66
CA VAL A 61 -9.45 9.83 5.27
C VAL A 61 -9.21 8.44 4.65
N SER A 62 -8.93 7.42 5.46
CA SER A 62 -8.61 6.05 5.00
C SER A 62 -9.83 5.35 4.40
N PRO A 63 -9.65 4.44 3.42
CA PRO A 63 -10.76 3.65 2.88
C PRO A 63 -11.33 2.67 3.91
N ARG A 64 -12.64 2.77 4.16
CA ARG A 64 -13.37 1.80 4.99
C ARG A 64 -13.43 0.41 4.39
N VAL A 65 -13.31 0.28 3.06
CA VAL A 65 -13.38 -1.01 2.35
C VAL A 65 -12.24 -1.95 2.78
N SER A 66 -11.09 -1.39 3.19
CA SER A 66 -9.98 -2.19 3.74
C SER A 66 -10.22 -2.67 5.17
N GLU A 67 -11.10 -2.00 5.93
CA GLU A 67 -11.34 -2.31 7.35
C GLU A 67 -12.34 -3.47 7.53
N SER A 68 -13.31 -3.60 6.62
CA SER A 68 -14.38 -4.60 6.77
C SER A 68 -13.99 -6.04 6.43
N ALA A 69 -12.82 -6.28 5.82
CA ALA A 69 -12.39 -7.63 5.41
C ALA A 69 -11.33 -8.27 6.31
N THR A 70 -10.80 -7.56 7.33
CA THR A 70 -9.61 -8.03 8.09
C THR A 70 -9.72 -7.98 9.61
N HIS A 71 -10.91 -7.70 10.16
CA HIS A 71 -11.08 -7.76 11.61
C HIS A 71 -11.42 -9.18 12.07
N GLU A 72 -10.38 -10.02 12.22
CA GLU A 72 -10.45 -11.18 13.11
C GLU A 72 -10.51 -10.64 14.56
N PRO A 73 -11.60 -10.85 15.31
CA PRO A 73 -11.74 -10.31 16.66
C PRO A 73 -10.75 -10.93 17.66
N ASP A 74 -10.18 -12.11 17.35
CA ASP A 74 -9.45 -12.94 18.33
C ASP A 74 -7.92 -12.82 18.25
N THR A 75 -7.36 -12.13 17.26
CA THR A 75 -5.93 -11.83 17.20
C THR A 75 -5.71 -10.33 16.98
N GLN A 76 -5.31 -9.62 18.04
CA GLN A 76 -5.27 -8.15 18.11
C GLN A 76 -4.24 -7.48 17.17
N GLN A 77 -3.52 -8.22 16.33
CA GLN A 77 -2.46 -7.67 15.49
C GLN A 77 -2.54 -8.23 14.07
N SER A 78 -3.04 -7.40 13.15
CA SER A 78 -2.90 -7.62 11.71
C SER A 78 -1.43 -7.45 11.30
N SER A 79 -1.04 -8.03 10.16
CA SER A 79 0.27 -7.75 9.54
C SER A 79 0.48 -6.26 9.21
N ARG A 80 -0.61 -5.49 9.17
CA ARG A 80 -0.64 -4.04 8.93
C ARG A 80 -0.57 -3.20 10.21
N TYR A 81 -0.51 -3.81 11.39
CA TYR A 81 -0.54 -3.09 12.67
C TYR A 81 0.45 -1.92 12.76
N GLY A 82 1.70 -2.12 12.29
CA GLY A 82 2.71 -1.06 12.28
C GLY A 82 2.33 0.13 11.38
N VAL A 83 1.73 -0.15 10.22
CA VAL A 83 1.23 0.88 9.28
C VAL A 83 0.02 1.59 9.87
N ASP A 84 -0.95 0.85 10.40
CA ASP A 84 -2.17 1.42 10.99
C ASP A 84 -1.85 2.31 12.19
N ARG A 85 -0.88 1.88 13.02
CA ARG A 85 -0.37 2.68 14.13
C ARG A 85 0.25 4.00 13.64
N GLN A 86 1.00 3.98 12.55
CA GLN A 86 1.58 5.19 11.96
C GLN A 86 0.51 6.10 11.34
N LEU A 87 -0.50 5.55 10.65
CA LEU A 87 -1.58 6.32 10.02
C LEU A 87 -2.50 7.01 11.04
N ARG A 88 -2.71 6.38 12.20
CA ARG A 88 -3.48 6.95 13.33
C ARG A 88 -2.70 8.01 14.12
N GLY A 89 -1.37 7.99 14.03
CA GLY A 89 -0.51 9.00 14.65
C GLY A 89 -0.72 10.40 14.05
N PRO A 90 -0.41 11.47 14.80
CA PRO A 90 -0.45 12.83 14.28
C PRO A 90 0.58 13.01 13.17
N ARG A 91 0.24 13.82 12.15
CA ARG A 91 1.19 14.15 11.09
C ARG A 91 2.31 15.02 11.64
N ARG A 92 3.54 14.77 11.17
CA ARG A 92 4.73 15.54 11.57
C ARG A 92 4.84 16.90 10.87
N ALA A 93 4.36 16.99 9.63
CA ALA A 93 4.28 18.23 8.88
C ALA A 93 2.87 18.82 9.00
N VAL A 94 2.67 19.65 10.04
CA VAL A 94 1.36 20.17 10.45
C VAL A 94 0.89 21.36 9.61
N SER A 95 1.81 22.06 8.94
CA SER A 95 1.53 23.23 8.12
C SER A 95 2.31 23.20 6.80
N PRO A 96 1.84 23.90 5.75
CA PRO A 96 2.57 24.00 4.49
C PRO A 96 3.93 24.72 4.65
N GLU A 97 4.04 25.68 5.57
CA GLU A 97 5.31 26.38 5.88
C GLU A 97 6.33 25.39 6.45
N ARG A 98 5.91 24.56 7.42
CA ARG A 98 6.77 23.54 8.01
C ARG A 98 7.24 22.52 6.97
N LEU A 99 6.35 22.13 6.06
CA LEU A 99 6.72 21.26 4.94
C LEU A 99 7.77 21.93 4.05
N GLN A 100 7.61 23.22 3.75
CA GLN A 100 8.54 23.98 2.92
C GLN A 100 9.91 24.14 3.60
N GLU A 101 9.96 24.39 4.91
CA GLU A 101 11.20 24.40 5.69
C GLU A 101 11.95 23.07 5.58
N LEU A 102 11.27 21.96 5.85
CA LEU A 102 11.85 20.62 5.75
C LEU A 102 12.32 20.31 4.32
N ARG A 103 11.58 20.79 3.31
CA ARG A 103 11.94 20.63 1.90
C ARG A 103 13.16 21.46 1.51
N LYS A 104 13.35 22.66 2.09
CA LYS A 104 14.55 23.48 1.88
C LYS A 104 15.80 22.85 2.50
N GLN A 105 15.65 22.08 3.57
CA GLN A 105 16.74 21.34 4.21
C GLN A 105 17.12 20.06 3.43
N LEU A 106 16.27 19.58 2.53
CA LEU A 106 16.52 18.38 1.74
C LEU A 106 17.64 18.62 0.71
N GLN A 107 18.68 17.80 0.75
CA GLN A 107 19.81 17.86 -0.17
C GLN A 107 19.81 16.63 -1.10
N PHE A 108 20.03 16.85 -2.39
CA PHE A 108 20.12 15.78 -3.39
C PHE A 108 21.59 15.55 -3.78
N VAL A 109 22.15 14.41 -3.37
CA VAL A 109 23.56 14.06 -3.65
C VAL A 109 23.77 13.65 -5.12
N GLY A 110 22.78 13.04 -5.76
CA GLY A 110 22.85 12.55 -7.14
C GLY A 110 22.25 13.47 -8.22
N SER A 111 21.89 14.71 -7.89
CA SER A 111 21.29 15.62 -8.86
C SER A 111 22.29 16.04 -9.94
N ILE A 112 21.84 16.07 -11.20
CA ILE A 112 22.59 16.64 -12.33
C ILE A 112 22.50 18.17 -12.23
N GLY A 113 23.63 18.85 -12.24
CA GLY A 113 23.72 20.32 -12.19
C GLY A 113 24.62 20.84 -11.08
N PRO A 114 24.93 22.15 -11.09
CA PRO A 114 25.74 22.77 -10.06
C PRO A 114 25.00 22.71 -8.71
N LYS A 115 25.71 22.29 -7.67
CA LYS A 115 25.21 22.28 -6.29
C LYS A 115 25.61 23.59 -5.62
N VAL A 116 24.73 24.11 -4.78
CA VAL A 116 25.08 25.23 -3.89
C VAL A 116 26.17 24.71 -2.94
N PRO A 117 27.31 25.41 -2.83
CA PRO A 117 28.37 24.99 -1.91
C PRO A 117 27.77 24.87 -0.50
N PRO A 118 28.11 23.81 0.24
CA PRO A 118 27.53 23.61 1.55
C PRO A 118 27.99 24.74 2.49
N ALA A 119 27.22 25.00 3.56
CA ALA A 119 27.52 26.07 4.50
C ALA A 119 28.98 25.97 5.00
N ALA A 120 29.65 27.11 5.18
CA ALA A 120 31.06 27.19 5.56
C ALA A 120 31.38 26.24 6.72
N GLY A 121 32.21 25.22 6.46
CA GLY A 121 32.56 24.17 7.41
C GLY A 121 32.21 22.74 6.96
N ALA A 122 31.33 22.58 5.98
CA ALA A 122 31.15 21.30 5.31
C ALA A 122 32.25 21.13 4.26
N GLY A 123 33.00 20.02 4.36
CA GLY A 123 34.10 19.71 3.44
C GLY A 123 33.66 19.62 1.96
N PRO A 124 34.63 19.44 1.04
CA PRO A 124 34.32 19.32 -0.38
C PRO A 124 33.35 18.16 -0.63
N ALA A 125 32.57 18.22 -1.71
CA ALA A 125 31.72 17.09 -2.04
C ALA A 125 32.60 15.89 -2.41
N TYR A 126 32.16 14.67 -2.06
CA TYR A 126 32.92 13.43 -2.39
C TYR A 126 33.26 13.34 -3.89
N GLN A 127 32.37 13.81 -4.77
CA GLN A 127 32.60 13.84 -6.22
C GLN A 127 33.67 14.86 -6.63
N ASP A 128 33.87 15.93 -5.86
CA ASP A 128 34.91 16.94 -6.13
C ASP A 128 36.28 16.40 -5.70
N GLU A 129 36.35 15.59 -4.63
CA GLU A 129 37.59 14.97 -4.15
C GLU A 129 38.01 13.74 -4.97
N TYR A 130 37.05 12.84 -5.27
CA TYR A 130 37.33 11.52 -5.84
C TYR A 130 36.87 11.36 -7.30
N GLY A 131 36.20 12.38 -7.85
CA GLY A 131 35.60 12.31 -9.18
C GLY A 131 34.31 11.48 -9.24
N THR A 132 33.71 11.41 -10.43
CA THR A 132 32.45 10.70 -10.66
C THR A 132 32.59 9.21 -10.87
N ARG A 133 33.77 8.72 -11.28
CA ARG A 133 34.01 7.30 -11.57
C ARG A 133 34.42 6.48 -10.35
N LEU A 134 35.06 7.11 -9.37
CA LEU A 134 35.50 6.42 -8.17
C LEU A 134 34.35 6.28 -7.18
N ARG A 135 34.21 5.09 -6.58
CA ARG A 135 33.28 4.82 -5.50
C ARG A 135 34.05 4.26 -4.30
N PRO A 136 33.55 4.47 -3.08
CA PRO A 136 34.14 3.86 -1.90
C PRO A 136 34.21 2.34 -2.05
N ARG A 137 35.24 1.73 -1.44
CA ARG A 137 35.31 0.27 -1.30
C ARG A 137 34.33 -0.18 -0.20
N TYR A 138 33.07 -0.30 -0.56
CA TYR A 138 32.04 -0.76 0.36
C TYR A 138 32.32 -2.20 0.83
N PRO A 139 32.04 -2.52 2.11
CA PRO A 139 32.06 -3.90 2.59
C PRO A 139 31.10 -4.75 1.74
N GLN A 140 31.61 -5.83 1.17
CA GLN A 140 30.82 -6.80 0.40
C GLN A 140 30.64 -8.04 1.27
N SER A 141 29.46 -8.13 1.89
CA SER A 141 29.06 -9.27 2.71
C SER A 141 27.63 -9.67 2.39
N TRP A 142 27.19 -10.81 2.93
CA TRP A 142 25.79 -11.23 2.79
C TRP A 142 24.80 -10.17 3.29
N ASP A 143 25.18 -9.43 4.35
CA ASP A 143 24.32 -8.41 4.97
C ASP A 143 24.42 -7.05 4.28
N THR A 144 25.50 -6.78 3.54
CA THR A 144 25.76 -5.49 2.90
C THR A 144 26.14 -5.70 1.43
N VAL A 145 25.15 -5.47 0.55
CA VAL A 145 25.32 -5.56 -0.90
C VAL A 145 25.36 -4.15 -1.50
N PRO A 146 26.56 -3.62 -1.83
CA PRO A 146 26.69 -2.30 -2.42
C PRO A 146 26.29 -2.29 -3.91
N PRO A 147 26.01 -1.12 -4.50
CA PRO A 147 25.84 -0.99 -5.94
C PRO A 147 27.11 -1.43 -6.68
N HIS A 148 26.97 -2.35 -7.64
CA HIS A 148 28.06 -2.80 -8.50
C HIS A 148 28.03 -2.09 -9.87
N GLN A 149 29.18 -2.03 -10.55
CA GLN A 149 29.32 -1.49 -11.91
C GLN A 149 28.70 -0.08 -12.08
N PRO A 150 29.28 0.97 -11.45
CA PRO A 150 28.73 2.33 -11.53
C PRO A 150 28.58 2.83 -12.98
N SER A 151 29.45 2.38 -13.90
CA SER A 151 29.38 2.71 -15.32
C SER A 151 28.12 2.19 -16.02
N ARG A 152 27.41 1.20 -15.46
CA ARG A 152 26.11 0.73 -16.01
C ARG A 152 24.93 1.56 -15.54
N SER A 153 25.09 2.33 -14.47
CA SER A 153 24.05 3.25 -14.00
C SER A 153 24.04 4.59 -14.74
N GLU A 154 25.06 4.85 -15.55
CA GLU A 154 25.19 6.01 -16.41
C GLU A 154 24.58 5.68 -17.79
N ILE A 155 23.29 5.95 -17.97
CA ILE A 155 22.57 5.96 -19.26
C ILE A 155 22.01 7.37 -19.43
#